data_AF-A0A926IJW4-F1
#
_entry.id   AF-A0A926IJW4-F1
#
_cell.length_a   1.000
_cell.length_b   1.000
_cell.length_c   1.000
_cell.angle_alpha   90.00
_cell.angle_beta   90.00
_cell.angle_gamma   90.00
#
_symmetry.space_group_name_H-M   'P 1'
#
loop_
_entity.id
_entity.type
_entity.pdbx_description
1 polymer ?
#
loop_
_entity_poly.entity_id
_entity_poly.type
_entity_poly.pdbx_seq_one_letter_code
_entity_poly.pdbx_strand_id
1 'polypeptide(L)'
;MNFEIIERNLEKIESVVSCKIVLGEKDIIEEIHIVSNALRSPKQIVRDVQSVLIATYDIQVDHKIISVAEILDESLGKVNCRLVLKSISYENLGTRATIKVVLSYNKNTYENTLSGINSKRNVDRMLVESTLKTVEQACELGDTFTLEDIKSIPVSTEKAVVVVVMALLDGIEKRFCGSCLIGNDYKEAAVRATLDAVNRYVSKRVVNAG
;
A
#
# COMPACT_ATOMS: atom_id res chain seq x y z
N MET A 1 5.52 27.91 21.53
CA MET A 1 5.54 27.15 20.25
C MET A 1 5.30 25.70 20.59
N ASN A 2 4.36 24.99 19.94
CA ASN A 2 4.07 23.60 20.31
C ASN A 2 4.92 22.64 19.46
N PHE A 3 6.05 22.21 20.01
CA PHE A 3 7.00 21.33 19.33
C PHE A 3 6.44 19.92 19.07
N GLU A 4 5.46 19.45 19.86
CA GLU A 4 4.80 18.16 19.60
C GLU A 4 4.04 18.16 18.26
N ILE A 5 3.47 19.31 17.87
CA ILE A 5 2.80 19.45 16.57
C ILE A 5 3.84 19.42 15.44
N ILE A 6 5.02 19.99 15.67
CA ILE A 6 6.12 20.01 14.70
C ILE A 6 6.66 18.59 14.52
N GLU A 7 6.95 17.88 15.61
CA GLU A 7 7.36 16.47 15.61
C GLU A 7 6.38 15.61 14.78
N ARG A 8 5.07 15.67 15.07
CA ARG A 8 4.03 14.94 14.32
C ARG A 8 3.95 15.31 12.84
N ASN A 9 4.29 16.54 12.48
CA ASN A 9 4.30 16.97 11.08
C ASN A 9 5.57 16.51 10.35
N LEU A 10 6.71 16.46 11.04
CA LEU A 10 7.95 15.88 10.49
C LEU A 10 7.81 14.35 10.28
N GLU A 11 7.05 13.66 11.12
CA GLU A 11 6.70 12.23 10.95
C GLU A 11 5.89 11.94 9.67
N LYS A 12 5.28 12.95 9.06
CA LYS A 12 4.58 12.79 7.77
C LYS A 12 5.53 12.70 6.58
N ILE A 13 6.80 13.11 6.75
CA ILE A 13 7.83 13.00 5.71
C ILE A 13 8.01 11.52 5.34
N GLU A 14 8.17 11.24 4.05
CA GLU A 14 8.42 9.88 3.59
C GLU A 14 9.75 9.36 4.17
N SER A 15 9.75 8.10 4.63
CA SER A 15 10.88 7.43 5.31
C SER A 15 11.08 7.79 6.77
N VAL A 16 10.44 8.83 7.32
CA VAL A 16 10.51 9.17 8.74
C VAL A 16 9.51 8.33 9.52
N VAL A 17 9.99 7.68 10.58
CA VAL A 17 9.21 6.80 11.47
C VAL A 17 8.80 7.55 12.73
N SER A 18 9.76 8.24 13.35
CA SER A 18 9.52 9.08 14.52
C SER A 18 10.46 10.27 14.53
N CYS A 19 10.04 11.33 15.19
CA CYS A 19 10.83 12.55 15.36
C CYS A 19 10.78 13.01 16.82
N LYS A 20 11.94 13.36 17.38
CA LYS A 20 12.05 14.00 18.68
C LYS A 20 12.89 15.27 18.57
N ILE A 21 12.36 16.37 19.09
CA ILE A 21 13.04 17.65 19.23
C ILE A 21 13.47 17.80 20.70
N VAL A 22 14.75 18.06 20.92
CA VAL A 22 15.32 18.34 22.24
C VAL A 22 15.59 19.84 22.32
N LEU A 23 15.06 20.45 23.37
CA LEU A 23 15.22 21.87 23.65
C LEU A 23 16.30 22.07 24.71
N GLY A 24 17.16 23.05 24.47
CA GLY A 24 18.14 23.54 25.42
C GLY A 24 17.61 24.60 26.36
N GLU A 25 18.54 25.33 26.97
CA GLU A 25 18.20 26.52 27.74
C GLU A 25 17.54 27.58 26.84
N LYS A 26 16.44 28.19 27.32
CA LYS A 26 15.65 29.23 26.61
C LYS A 26 14.84 28.75 25.40
N ASP A 27 14.38 27.50 25.40
CA ASP A 27 13.51 26.93 24.34
C ASP A 27 14.15 26.94 22.93
N ILE A 28 15.48 26.94 22.87
CA ILE A 28 16.22 26.83 21.61
C ILE A 28 16.35 25.35 21.24
N ILE A 29 16.13 25.01 19.97
CA ILE A 29 16.34 23.65 19.47
C ILE A 29 17.84 23.33 19.52
N GLU A 30 18.23 22.35 20.33
CA GLU A 30 19.61 21.87 20.42
C GLU A 30 19.83 20.65 19.54
N GLU A 31 18.88 19.70 19.55
CA GLU A 31 19.00 18.45 18.80
C GLU A 31 17.66 18.06 18.17
N ILE A 32 17.74 17.46 16.99
CA ILE A 32 16.62 16.80 16.33
C ILE A 32 17.03 15.36 16.06
N HIS A 33 16.33 14.42 16.67
CA HIS A 33 16.52 12.99 16.43
C HIS A 33 15.43 12.48 15.51
N ILE A 34 15.88 11.83 14.44
CA ILE A 34 15.00 11.21 13.45
C ILE A 34 15.30 9.73 13.40
N VAL A 35 14.25 8.94 13.49
CA VAL A 35 14.30 7.52 13.15
C VAL A 35 13.78 7.35 11.74
N SER A 36 14.57 6.67 10.90
CA SER A 36 14.25 6.39 9.51
C SER A 36 14.16 4.90 9.25
N ASN A 37 13.32 4.50 8.31
CA ASN A 37 13.21 3.13 7.81
C ASN A 37 14.13 2.80 6.62
N ALA A 38 15.16 3.63 6.39
CA ALA A 38 16.18 3.47 5.36
C ALA A 38 15.68 3.42 3.90
N LEU A 39 14.42 3.78 3.62
CA LEU A 39 13.93 3.91 2.23
C LEU A 39 14.57 5.09 1.51
N ARG A 40 14.96 6.14 2.24
CA ARG A 40 15.64 7.33 1.73
C ARG A 40 16.92 7.57 2.50
N SER A 41 17.92 8.10 1.81
CA SER A 41 19.24 8.36 2.41
C SER A 41 19.15 9.42 3.53
N PRO A 42 19.99 9.35 4.57
CA PRO A 42 20.00 10.32 5.66
C PRO A 42 20.13 11.77 5.17
N LYS A 43 20.96 11.99 4.14
CA LYS A 43 21.15 13.32 3.53
C LYS A 43 19.89 13.89 2.91
N GLN A 44 19.04 13.05 2.32
CA GLN A 44 17.75 13.49 1.77
C GLN A 44 16.78 13.84 2.89
N ILE A 45 16.70 13.00 3.93
CA ILE A 45 15.82 13.22 5.08
C ILE A 45 16.17 14.53 5.80
N VAL A 46 17.46 14.76 6.06
CA VAL A 46 17.96 16.00 6.67
C VAL A 46 17.53 17.24 5.85
N ARG A 47 17.65 17.18 4.51
CA ARG A 47 17.23 18.29 3.64
C ARG A 47 15.72 18.52 3.67
N ASP A 48 14.93 17.46 3.67
CA ASP A 48 13.48 17.55 3.69
C ASP A 48 13.01 18.15 5.03
N VAL A 49 13.61 17.73 6.14
CA VAL A 49 13.34 18.27 7.48
C VAL A 49 13.67 19.76 7.56
N GLN A 50 14.86 20.16 7.10
CA GLN A 50 15.23 21.58 7.02
C GLN A 50 14.23 22.37 6.17
N SER A 51 13.84 21.83 5.02
CA SER A 51 12.90 22.49 4.10
C SER A 51 11.53 22.67 4.74
N VAL A 52 11.02 21.65 5.46
CA VAL A 52 9.74 21.73 6.17
C VAL A 52 9.79 22.74 7.32
N LEU A 53 10.88 22.72 8.11
CA LEU A 53 11.07 23.63 9.24
C LEU A 53 11.09 25.10 8.80
N ILE A 54 11.82 25.40 7.73
CA ILE A 54 11.89 26.76 7.18
C ILE A 54 10.56 27.16 6.54
N ALA A 55 10.00 26.33 5.64
CA ALA A 55 8.83 26.72 4.86
C ALA A 55 7.53 26.81 5.68
N THR A 56 7.40 26.01 6.75
CA THR A 56 6.14 25.92 7.51
C THR A 56 6.19 26.71 8.81
N TYR A 57 7.37 26.81 9.43
CA TYR A 57 7.50 27.36 10.78
C TYR A 57 8.52 28.51 10.87
N ASP A 58 9.17 28.88 9.75
CA ASP A 58 10.23 29.89 9.69
C ASP A 58 11.39 29.60 10.65
N ILE A 59 11.68 28.31 10.91
CA ILE A 59 12.79 27.88 11.76
C ILE A 59 13.97 27.49 10.89
N GLN A 60 15.10 28.19 11.05
CA GLN A 60 16.37 27.76 10.46
C GLN A 60 17.15 26.90 11.45
N VAL A 61 17.52 25.69 11.01
CA VAL A 61 18.35 24.76 11.77
C VAL A 61 19.55 24.32 10.94
N ASP A 62 20.71 24.17 11.60
CA ASP A 62 21.90 23.57 10.97
C ASP A 62 21.68 22.06 10.81
N HIS A 63 22.05 21.50 9.66
CA HIS A 63 22.03 20.06 9.43
C HIS A 63 22.83 19.26 10.47
N LYS A 64 23.82 19.87 11.12
CA LYS A 64 24.66 19.23 12.15
C LYS A 64 23.90 18.82 13.41
N ILE A 65 22.79 19.50 13.73
CA ILE A 65 21.96 19.17 14.90
C ILE A 65 20.90 18.11 14.57
N ILE A 66 20.78 17.71 13.31
CA ILE A 66 19.85 16.67 12.86
C ILE A 66 20.59 15.34 12.80
N SER A 67 20.22 14.43 13.69
CA SER A 67 20.72 13.05 13.69
C SER A 67 19.67 12.13 13.09
N VAL A 68 20.11 11.22 12.23
CA VAL A 68 19.24 10.21 11.60
C VAL A 68 19.75 8.83 11.99
N ALA A 69 18.96 8.13 12.78
CA ALA A 69 19.15 6.72 13.06
C ALA A 69 18.35 5.90 12.04
N GLU A 70 19.01 4.98 11.36
CA GLU A 70 18.37 4.06 10.43
C GLU A 70 18.03 2.76 11.17
N ILE A 71 16.76 2.40 11.16
CA ILE A 71 16.29 1.12 11.68
C ILE A 71 15.96 0.24 10.48
N LEU A 72 16.72 -0.86 10.34
CA LEU A 72 16.48 -1.93 9.37
C LEU A 72 15.50 -2.97 9.93
N ASP A 73 14.52 -2.51 10.70
CA ASP A 73 13.46 -3.37 11.24
C ASP A 73 12.25 -3.25 10.31
N GLU A 74 11.91 -4.37 9.66
CA GLU A 74 10.76 -4.48 8.76
C GLU A 74 9.44 -4.10 9.47
N SER A 75 9.41 -4.10 10.80
CA SER A 75 8.24 -3.73 11.62
C SER A 75 8.07 -2.21 11.82
N LEU A 76 9.13 -1.41 11.69
CA LEU A 76 9.10 0.04 11.96
C LEU A 76 9.11 0.90 10.69
N GLY A 77 9.29 0.28 9.52
CA GLY A 77 9.09 0.98 8.26
C GLY A 77 7.62 1.24 7.96
N LYS A 78 7.32 2.27 7.16
CA LYS A 78 6.13 2.24 6.31
C LYS A 78 6.18 0.94 5.50
N VAL A 79 5.51 -0.08 6.04
CA VAL A 79 5.43 -1.43 5.51
C VAL A 79 4.81 -1.29 4.13
N ASN A 80 5.65 -1.30 3.08
CA ASN A 80 5.16 -1.40 1.71
C ASN A 80 4.58 -2.80 1.56
N CYS A 81 3.33 -3.00 1.96
CA CYS A 81 2.57 -4.19 1.66
C CYS A 81 2.32 -4.23 0.15
N ARG A 82 3.25 -4.85 -0.59
CA ARG A 82 3.11 -5.11 -2.02
C ARG A 82 2.90 -6.59 -2.22
N LEU A 83 1.63 -6.96 -2.31
CA LEU A 83 1.24 -8.34 -2.58
C LEU A 83 1.59 -8.72 -4.01
N VAL A 84 2.16 -9.92 -4.15
CA VAL A 84 2.55 -10.50 -5.44
C VAL A 84 1.74 -11.76 -5.69
N LEU A 85 1.19 -11.88 -6.89
CA LEU A 85 0.50 -13.09 -7.33
C LEU A 85 1.49 -14.26 -7.43
N LYS A 86 1.19 -15.37 -6.74
CA LYS A 86 1.93 -16.63 -6.84
C LYS A 86 1.26 -17.61 -7.78
N SER A 87 -0.03 -17.85 -7.60
CA SER A 87 -0.78 -18.77 -8.44
C SER A 87 -2.28 -18.47 -8.45
N ILE A 88 -2.91 -18.95 -9.51
CA ILE A 88 -4.37 -19.00 -9.67
C ILE A 88 -4.72 -20.43 -10.03
N SER A 89 -5.73 -21.00 -9.37
CA SER A 89 -6.31 -22.28 -9.76
C SER A 89 -7.77 -22.06 -10.15
N TYR A 90 -8.15 -22.62 -11.29
CA TYR A 90 -9.51 -22.59 -11.81
C TYR A 90 -9.97 -24.02 -12.05
N GLU A 91 -10.99 -24.44 -11.32
CA GLU A 91 -11.61 -25.75 -11.46
C GLU A 91 -13.01 -25.59 -12.06
N ASN A 92 -13.25 -26.27 -13.18
CA ASN A 92 -14.54 -26.25 -13.87
C ASN A 92 -15.33 -27.52 -13.52
N LEU A 93 -16.45 -27.34 -12.83
CA LEU A 93 -17.37 -28.38 -12.39
C LEU A 93 -18.70 -28.30 -13.17
N GLY A 94 -18.64 -27.94 -14.45
CA GLY A 94 -19.81 -27.78 -15.32
C GLY A 94 -20.57 -26.49 -15.03
N THR A 95 -21.64 -26.57 -14.24
CA THR A 95 -22.47 -25.41 -13.84
C THR A 95 -21.83 -24.58 -12.73
N ARG A 96 -20.79 -25.12 -12.10
CA ARG A 96 -20.03 -24.46 -11.04
C ARG A 96 -18.56 -24.30 -11.43
N ALA A 97 -17.93 -23.28 -10.89
CA ALA A 97 -16.50 -23.08 -10.96
C ALA A 97 -15.96 -22.81 -9.55
N THR A 98 -14.72 -23.22 -9.30
CA THR A 98 -13.99 -22.89 -8.08
C THR A 98 -12.70 -22.17 -8.47
N ILE A 99 -12.46 -21.01 -7.85
CA ILE A 99 -11.29 -20.18 -8.09
C ILE A 99 -10.53 -20.03 -6.78
N LYS A 100 -9.26 -20.42 -6.80
CA LYS A 100 -8.30 -20.19 -5.72
C LYS A 100 -7.26 -19.18 -6.17
N VAL A 101 -7.02 -18.15 -5.37
CA VAL A 101 -5.96 -17.15 -5.59
C VAL A 101 -4.97 -17.25 -4.45
N VAL A 102 -3.67 -17.27 -4.79
CA VAL A 102 -2.57 -17.32 -3.83
C VAL A 102 -1.68 -16.11 -4.03
N LEU A 103 -1.54 -15.29 -2.99
CA LEU A 103 -0.69 -14.11 -2.95
C LEU A 103 0.44 -14.32 -1.95
N SER A 104 1.57 -13.61 -2.13
CA SER A 104 2.66 -13.61 -1.16
C SER A 104 3.06 -12.20 -0.77
N TYR A 105 3.40 -12.04 0.51
CA TYR A 105 3.98 -10.83 1.08
C TYR A 105 4.99 -11.19 2.18
N ASN A 106 6.19 -10.58 2.20
CA ASN A 106 7.26 -10.84 3.18
C ASN A 106 7.45 -12.32 3.56
N LYS A 107 7.58 -13.20 2.54
CA LYS A 107 7.72 -14.67 2.66
C LYS A 107 6.47 -15.41 3.18
N ASN A 108 5.47 -14.71 3.68
CA ASN A 108 4.16 -15.28 4.00
C ASN A 108 3.34 -15.48 2.73
N THR A 109 2.46 -16.48 2.77
CA THR A 109 1.55 -16.83 1.69
C THR A 109 0.12 -16.77 2.20
N TYR A 110 -0.74 -16.13 1.43
CA TYR A 110 -2.16 -15.94 1.73
C TYR A 110 -2.96 -16.51 0.59
N GLU A 111 -4.06 -17.18 0.90
CA GLU A 111 -4.90 -17.81 -0.10
C GLU A 111 -6.37 -17.73 0.25
N ASN A 112 -7.20 -17.49 -0.76
CA ASN A 112 -8.65 -17.61 -0.64
C ASN A 112 -9.24 -18.37 -1.82
N THR A 113 -10.33 -19.06 -1.54
CA THR A 113 -11.07 -19.85 -2.52
C THR A 113 -12.53 -19.41 -2.55
N LEU A 114 -13.07 -19.21 -3.75
CA LEU A 114 -14.49 -18.96 -3.99
C LEU A 114 -15.06 -20.00 -4.94
N SER A 115 -16.30 -20.42 -4.69
CA SER A 115 -17.05 -21.31 -5.59
C SER A 115 -18.39 -20.67 -5.96
N GLY A 116 -18.80 -20.78 -7.22
CA GLY A 116 -20.01 -20.13 -7.73
C GLY A 116 -20.45 -20.63 -9.09
N ILE A 117 -21.46 -19.97 -9.66
CA ILE A 117 -22.00 -20.30 -10.99
C ILE A 117 -20.92 -20.10 -12.05
N ASN A 118 -20.75 -21.07 -12.94
CA ASN A 118 -19.78 -20.99 -14.03
C ASN A 118 -20.33 -20.20 -15.22
N SER A 119 -20.45 -18.88 -15.07
CA SER A 119 -20.70 -17.96 -16.17
C SER A 119 -19.54 -16.99 -16.31
N LYS A 120 -19.29 -16.48 -17.52
CA LYS A 120 -18.16 -15.57 -17.77
C LYS A 120 -18.13 -14.39 -16.78
N ARG A 121 -19.26 -13.70 -16.63
CA ARG A 121 -19.39 -12.55 -15.73
C ARG A 121 -19.18 -12.92 -14.25
N ASN A 122 -19.65 -14.09 -13.83
CA ASN A 122 -19.45 -14.52 -12.45
C ASN A 122 -18.02 -15.02 -12.20
N VAL A 123 -17.38 -15.64 -13.18
CA VAL A 123 -15.94 -16.00 -13.12
C VAL A 123 -15.09 -14.74 -12.99
N ASP A 124 -15.37 -13.71 -13.79
CA ASP A 124 -14.71 -12.40 -13.70
C ASP A 124 -14.83 -11.82 -12.27
N ARG A 125 -16.05 -11.81 -11.74
CA ARG A 125 -16.31 -11.37 -10.36
C ARG A 125 -15.53 -12.22 -9.35
N MET A 126 -15.59 -13.54 -9.44
CA MET A 126 -14.91 -14.44 -8.50
C MET A 126 -13.38 -14.28 -8.54
N LEU A 127 -12.77 -13.98 -9.69
CA LEU A 127 -11.33 -13.68 -9.77
C LEU A 127 -10.97 -12.45 -8.96
N VAL A 128 -11.75 -11.36 -9.12
CA VAL A 128 -11.53 -10.11 -8.39
C VAL A 128 -11.79 -10.32 -6.90
N GLU A 129 -12.96 -10.87 -6.54
CA GLU A 129 -13.37 -11.06 -5.15
C GLU A 129 -12.43 -12.00 -4.37
N SER A 130 -11.96 -13.10 -4.97
CA SER A 130 -10.95 -13.97 -4.33
C SER A 130 -9.64 -13.21 -4.10
N THR A 131 -9.28 -12.31 -5.01
CA THR A 131 -8.07 -11.48 -4.88
C THR A 131 -8.23 -10.45 -3.78
N LEU A 132 -9.36 -9.73 -3.74
CA LEU A 132 -9.65 -8.71 -2.72
C LEU A 132 -9.66 -9.33 -1.33
N LYS A 133 -10.35 -10.45 -1.13
CA LYS A 133 -10.35 -11.18 0.15
C LYS A 133 -8.95 -11.59 0.60
N THR A 134 -8.12 -12.03 -0.34
CA THR A 134 -6.73 -12.39 -0.04
C THR A 134 -5.89 -11.17 0.34
N VAL A 135 -6.14 -10.01 -0.29
CA VAL A 135 -5.51 -8.74 0.06
C VAL A 135 -5.96 -8.27 1.44
N GLU A 136 -7.25 -8.35 1.73
CA GLU A 136 -7.84 -7.95 3.01
C GLU A 136 -7.28 -8.80 4.15
N GLN A 137 -7.25 -10.13 3.98
CA GLN A 137 -6.63 -11.03 4.93
C GLN A 137 -5.13 -10.73 5.15
N ALA A 138 -4.38 -10.48 4.07
CA ALA A 138 -2.94 -10.23 4.17
C ALA A 138 -2.59 -8.89 4.82
N CYS A 139 -3.49 -7.91 4.71
CA CYS A 139 -3.29 -6.56 5.25
C CYS A 139 -4.10 -6.30 6.54
N GLU A 140 -4.74 -7.34 7.10
CA GLU A 140 -5.64 -7.26 8.26
C GLU A 140 -6.73 -6.19 8.10
N LEU A 141 -7.26 -6.08 6.88
CA LEU A 141 -8.39 -5.23 6.56
C LEU A 141 -9.68 -6.05 6.70
N GLY A 142 -10.73 -5.45 7.27
CA GLY A 142 -12.07 -6.03 7.17
C GLY A 142 -12.61 -5.95 5.74
N ASP A 143 -13.89 -6.28 5.54
CA ASP A 143 -14.61 -6.16 4.26
C ASP A 143 -14.62 -4.69 3.79
N THR A 144 -13.55 -4.29 3.10
CA THR A 144 -13.21 -2.90 2.79
C THR A 144 -13.40 -2.62 1.31
N PHE A 145 -13.09 -3.61 0.48
CA PHE A 145 -13.10 -3.50 -0.97
C PHE A 145 -14.25 -4.31 -1.58
N THR A 146 -14.74 -3.82 -2.72
CA THR A 146 -15.66 -4.58 -3.55
C THR A 146 -15.44 -4.26 -5.03
N LEU A 147 -15.74 -5.22 -5.90
CA LEU A 147 -15.70 -5.00 -7.34
C LEU A 147 -16.79 -4.01 -7.77
N GLU A 148 -16.40 -2.90 -8.39
CA GLU A 148 -17.32 -1.98 -9.06
C GLU A 148 -17.50 -2.34 -10.54
N ASP A 149 -16.40 -2.53 -11.27
CA ASP A 149 -16.45 -2.96 -12.67
C ASP A 149 -15.18 -3.70 -13.14
N ILE A 150 -15.34 -4.57 -14.13
CA ILE A 150 -14.24 -5.26 -14.82
C ILE A 150 -14.53 -5.33 -16.31
N LYS A 151 -13.56 -4.88 -17.12
CA LYS A 151 -13.74 -4.80 -18.57
C LYS A 151 -12.45 -5.12 -19.32
N SER A 152 -12.56 -5.93 -20.37
CA SER A 152 -11.51 -6.04 -21.39
C SER A 152 -11.68 -4.94 -22.42
N ILE A 153 -10.62 -4.15 -22.65
CA ILE A 153 -10.56 -3.13 -23.69
C ILE A 153 -9.48 -3.50 -24.72
N PRO A 154 -9.70 -3.23 -26.03
CA PRO A 154 -8.65 -3.39 -27.03
C PRO A 154 -7.56 -2.32 -26.84
N VAL A 155 -6.29 -2.72 -26.95
CA VAL A 155 -5.12 -1.83 -26.88
C VAL A 155 -4.18 -2.22 -28.02
N SER A 156 -4.25 -1.49 -29.13
CA SER A 156 -3.56 -1.84 -30.38
C SER A 156 -3.90 -3.28 -30.84
N THR A 157 -2.90 -4.14 -31.00
CA THR A 157 -3.05 -5.57 -31.34
C THR A 157 -3.41 -6.44 -30.15
N GLU A 158 -3.29 -5.92 -28.93
CA GLU A 158 -3.51 -6.64 -27.69
C GLU A 158 -4.84 -6.22 -27.03
N LYS A 159 -5.16 -6.84 -25.90
CA LYS A 159 -6.26 -6.41 -25.02
C LYS A 159 -5.72 -6.15 -23.63
N ALA A 160 -6.30 -5.20 -22.91
CA ALA A 160 -6.05 -4.97 -21.49
C ALA A 160 -7.30 -5.27 -20.68
N VAL A 161 -7.14 -5.83 -19.48
CA VAL A 161 -8.19 -5.84 -18.46
C VAL A 161 -8.04 -4.57 -17.63
N VAL A 162 -9.16 -3.87 -17.43
CA VAL A 162 -9.28 -2.76 -16.48
C VAL A 162 -10.23 -3.21 -15.39
N VAL A 163 -9.84 -3.00 -14.14
CA VAL A 163 -10.63 -3.31 -12.94
C VAL A 163 -10.80 -2.04 -12.14
N VAL A 164 -12.04 -1.76 -11.74
CA VAL A 164 -12.40 -0.69 -10.81
C VAL A 164 -12.88 -1.33 -9.52
N VAL A 165 -12.25 -0.94 -8.43
CA VAL A 165 -12.54 -1.39 -7.06
C VAL A 165 -13.06 -0.20 -6.28
N MET A 166 -14.20 -0.37 -5.62
CA MET A 166 -14.70 0.59 -4.65
C MET A 166 -14.22 0.17 -3.25
N ALA A 167 -13.84 1.15 -2.44
CA ALA A 167 -13.50 0.95 -1.04
C ALA A 167 -14.28 1.92 -0.15
N LEU A 168 -14.75 1.45 1.00
CA LEU A 168 -15.34 2.30 2.03
C LEU A 168 -14.31 2.55 3.14
N LEU A 169 -13.76 3.76 3.18
CA LEU A 169 -12.65 4.11 4.07
C LEU A 169 -13.07 5.28 4.96
N ASP A 170 -13.15 5.05 6.27
CA ASP A 170 -13.59 6.05 7.26
C ASP A 170 -14.95 6.68 6.90
N GLY A 171 -15.85 5.86 6.33
CA GLY A 171 -17.17 6.29 5.85
C GLY A 171 -17.17 7.01 4.51
N ILE A 172 -16.01 7.15 3.85
CA ILE A 172 -15.85 7.81 2.55
C ILE A 172 -15.64 6.75 1.47
N GLU A 173 -16.49 6.78 0.44
CA GLU A 173 -16.28 5.98 -0.76
C GLU A 173 -15.07 6.48 -1.55
N LYS A 174 -14.15 5.57 -1.86
CA LYS A 174 -13.03 5.80 -2.77
C LYS A 174 -13.03 4.76 -3.86
N ARG A 175 -12.61 5.16 -5.05
CA ARG A 175 -12.48 4.28 -6.21
C ARG A 175 -11.02 4.14 -6.58
N PHE A 176 -10.61 2.90 -6.84
CA PHE A 176 -9.29 2.55 -7.31
C PHE A 176 -9.41 1.88 -8.67
N CYS A 177 -8.50 2.23 -9.57
CA CYS A 177 -8.45 1.65 -10.90
C CYS A 177 -7.10 0.98 -11.08
N GLY A 178 -7.11 -0.20 -11.68
CA GLY A 178 -5.91 -0.95 -12.05
C GLY A 178 -6.07 -1.59 -13.41
N SER A 179 -4.95 -1.91 -14.05
CA SER A 179 -4.96 -2.48 -15.40
C SER A 179 -3.84 -3.48 -15.63
N CYS A 180 -4.05 -4.40 -16.56
CA CYS A 180 -3.03 -5.34 -17.00
C CYS A 180 -3.27 -5.76 -18.45
N LEU A 181 -2.21 -5.81 -19.27
CA LEU A 181 -2.28 -6.41 -20.59
C LEU A 181 -2.58 -7.91 -20.48
N ILE A 182 -3.48 -8.40 -21.33
CA ILE A 182 -3.80 -9.81 -21.44
C ILE A 182 -2.67 -10.47 -22.22
N GLY A 183 -1.78 -11.17 -21.52
CA GLY A 183 -0.81 -12.08 -22.14
C GLY A 183 -1.45 -13.42 -22.47
N ASN A 184 -0.84 -14.51 -21.98
CA ASN A 184 -1.30 -15.86 -22.27
C ASN A 184 -2.54 -16.29 -21.47
N ASP A 185 -2.76 -15.71 -20.28
CA ASP A 185 -3.92 -16.04 -19.43
C ASP A 185 -4.68 -14.79 -19.01
N TYR A 186 -5.94 -14.72 -19.42
CA TYR A 186 -6.89 -13.70 -19.02
C TYR A 186 -7.13 -13.67 -17.49
N LYS A 187 -7.15 -14.84 -16.83
CA LYS A 187 -7.40 -14.92 -15.38
C LYS A 187 -6.27 -14.26 -14.61
N GLU A 188 -5.04 -14.52 -15.04
CA GLU A 188 -3.85 -13.87 -14.51
C GLU A 188 -3.90 -12.36 -14.71
N ALA A 189 -4.25 -11.89 -15.91
CA ALA A 189 -4.39 -10.46 -16.20
C ALA A 189 -5.46 -9.79 -15.32
N ALA A 190 -6.61 -10.44 -15.09
CA ALA A 190 -7.66 -9.91 -14.22
C ALA A 190 -7.22 -9.78 -12.75
N VAL A 191 -6.53 -10.78 -12.21
CA VAL A 191 -5.98 -10.73 -10.84
C VAL A 191 -4.88 -9.68 -10.73
N ARG A 192 -3.98 -9.59 -11.71
CA ARG A 192 -2.92 -8.57 -11.73
C ARG A 192 -3.48 -7.15 -11.85
N ALA A 193 -4.51 -6.93 -12.67
CA ALA A 193 -5.20 -5.65 -12.76
C ALA A 193 -5.88 -5.28 -11.42
N THR A 194 -6.45 -6.26 -10.72
CA THR A 194 -7.01 -6.07 -9.37
C THR A 194 -5.92 -5.65 -8.38
N LEU A 195 -4.78 -6.36 -8.37
CA LEU A 195 -3.63 -6.01 -7.53
C LEU A 195 -3.08 -4.62 -7.86
N ASP A 196 -3.00 -4.23 -9.13
CA ASP A 196 -2.57 -2.88 -9.54
C ASP A 196 -3.50 -1.79 -8.98
N ALA A 197 -4.81 -2.06 -8.89
CA ALA A 197 -5.78 -1.14 -8.31
C ALA A 197 -5.53 -0.94 -6.80
N VAL A 198 -5.37 -2.03 -6.05
CA VAL A 198 -5.34 -1.97 -4.58
C VAL A 198 -3.94 -1.80 -3.98
N ASN A 199 -2.88 -2.29 -4.63
CA ASN A 199 -1.50 -2.21 -4.10
C ASN A 199 -1.07 -0.78 -3.82
N ARG A 200 -1.51 0.21 -4.62
CA ARG A 200 -1.17 1.62 -4.39
C ARG A 200 -1.71 2.16 -3.07
N TYR A 201 -2.79 1.59 -2.58
CA TYR A 201 -3.41 1.93 -1.30
C TYR A 201 -2.80 1.13 -0.15
N VAL A 202 -2.74 -0.20 -0.28
CA VAL A 202 -2.26 -1.06 0.82
C VAL A 202 -0.78 -0.90 1.10
N SER A 203 0.06 -0.58 0.09
CA SER A 203 1.49 -0.30 0.32
C SER A 203 1.74 0.97 1.14
N LYS A 204 0.74 1.85 1.30
CA LYS A 204 0.88 3.09 2.08
C LYS A 204 0.42 2.96 3.53
N ARG A 205 -0.25 1.86 3.91
CA ARG A 205 -0.69 1.64 5.28
C ARG A 205 0.36 0.82 6.02
N VAL A 206 0.91 1.46 7.06
CA VAL A 206 1.66 0.80 8.14
C VAL A 206 0.72 -0.26 8.72
N VAL A 207 1.10 -1.54 8.63
CA VAL A 207 0.50 -2.57 9.46
C VAL A 207 1.00 -2.27 10.87
N ASN A 208 0.16 -1.68 11.71
CA ASN A 208 0.42 -1.62 13.14
C ASN A 208 0.29 -3.06 13.67
N ALA A 209 1.38 -3.80 13.68
CA ALA A 209 1.48 -4.98 14.52
C ALA A 209 1.48 -4.48 15.97
N GLY A 210 0.45 -4.90 16.72
CA GLY A 210 0.32 -4.64 18.16
C GLY A 210 1.37 -5.36 19.00
#